data_AF-A0A2A5E0G7-F1
#
_entry.id   AF-A0A2A5E0G7-F1
#
_cell.length_a   1.000
_cell.length_b   1.000
_cell.length_c   1.000
_cell.angle_alpha   90.00
_cell.angle_beta   90.00
_cell.angle_gamma   90.00
#
_symmetry.space_group_name_H-M   'P 1'
#
loop_
_entity.id
_entity.type
_entity.pdbx_description
1 polymer ?
#
loop_
_entity_poly.entity_id
_entity_poly.type
_entity_poly.pdbx_seq_one_letter_code
_entity_poly.pdbx_strand_id
1 'polypeptide(L)'
;MTFKSLFLLICLTSSLFLFSDEVMLQNGRRYHGKIIEEKNGRVKFKVEIDKASVTKYFDISNVRYYKINGKKVKAGSLEKKVKKVAVPTLKLSEEEINLLVEDMGTTSTDWYNSIELNYPKTMLTKWEKYRGWNNQKVPNHYKMDIINPNEERWKEGTKFFHYLVRVNDDNKDGLIKSLNELASCYGDLLLDFPRGIYWFKKSLSLRNSYPIRTSLAYYYWKLGSKSLATKTLHRIKVDHTKYGSLIRLLTNMKEYERAIKLKKRRMRRWPGTTRLALAQLFRKKNELEKSIDHLNQILELKSRNKNRYKKIKILAKENLMAIQRYQKIEKNKLPDGIYYGSSLGFDEKSLTVEVKIKDNKFTSIIVKDHKEKQFYSSLVDIPSQILKSQSLQSVDAISGATLTSDAILNATIKSFTKE
;
A
#
# COMPACT_ATOMS: atom_id res chain seq x y z
N MET A 1 20.27 55.28 -1.90
CA MET A 1 19.97 54.07 -2.69
C MET A 1 19.45 52.98 -1.77
N THR A 2 18.13 52.86 -1.65
CA THR A 2 17.46 51.89 -0.75
C THR A 2 16.97 50.69 -1.56
N PHE A 3 17.56 49.52 -1.33
CA PHE A 3 17.18 48.26 -1.95
C PHE A 3 15.77 47.84 -1.49
N LYS A 4 14.83 47.73 -2.44
CA LYS A 4 13.52 47.10 -2.24
C LYS A 4 13.71 45.59 -2.16
N SER A 5 13.38 44.99 -1.02
CA SER A 5 13.18 43.54 -0.89
C SER A 5 11.94 43.11 -1.68
N LEU A 6 12.15 42.31 -2.70
CA LEU A 6 11.10 41.66 -3.48
C LEU A 6 10.55 40.47 -2.65
N PHE A 7 9.39 40.66 -2.02
CA PHE A 7 8.62 39.56 -1.42
C PHE A 7 8.06 38.71 -2.57
N LEU A 8 8.62 37.52 -2.77
CA LEU A 8 8.12 36.52 -3.70
C LEU A 8 6.83 35.91 -3.11
N LEU A 9 5.68 36.45 -3.52
CA LEU A 9 4.37 35.91 -3.20
C LEU A 9 4.18 34.60 -3.99
N ILE A 10 4.40 33.46 -3.35
CA ILE A 10 4.07 32.14 -3.90
C ILE A 10 2.55 32.03 -3.94
N CYS A 11 1.94 32.38 -5.07
CA CYS A 11 0.56 32.05 -5.40
C CYS A 11 0.44 30.53 -5.60
N LEU A 12 0.30 29.80 -4.50
CA LEU A 12 -0.18 28.41 -4.50
C LEU A 12 -1.68 28.43 -4.87
N THR A 13 -2.00 27.66 -5.89
CA THR A 13 -3.35 27.42 -6.43
C THR A 13 -4.36 27.13 -5.32
N SER A 14 -5.21 28.12 -5.04
CA SER A 14 -6.02 28.25 -3.82
C SER A 14 -7.45 27.70 -3.93
N SER A 15 -7.73 26.78 -4.86
CA SER A 15 -9.13 26.35 -5.10
C SER A 15 -9.58 25.11 -4.30
N LEU A 16 -8.68 24.35 -3.66
CA LEU A 16 -9.04 23.11 -2.93
C LEU A 16 -8.97 23.22 -1.39
N PHE A 17 -8.41 24.29 -0.83
CA PHE A 17 -8.19 24.41 0.63
C PHE A 17 -9.37 25.02 1.41
N LEU A 18 -10.36 25.59 0.72
CA LEU A 18 -11.49 26.28 1.36
C LEU A 18 -12.37 25.37 2.24
N PHE A 19 -12.23 24.03 2.12
CA PHE A 19 -13.04 23.05 2.86
C PHE A 19 -12.25 22.15 3.83
N SER A 20 -10.94 22.36 4.01
CA SER A 20 -10.12 21.57 4.93
C SER A 20 -9.84 22.32 6.24
N ASP A 21 -9.84 21.61 7.37
CA ASP A 21 -9.34 22.16 8.63
C ASP A 21 -7.82 22.40 8.52
N GLU A 22 -7.31 23.43 9.21
CA GLU A 22 -5.90 23.78 9.29
C GLU A 22 -5.39 23.55 10.72
N VAL A 23 -4.25 22.90 10.88
CA VAL A 23 -3.46 22.95 12.12
C VAL A 23 -2.25 23.83 11.85
N MET A 24 -2.16 24.97 12.53
CA MET A 24 -0.97 25.83 12.52
C MET A 24 -0.13 25.53 13.77
N LEU A 25 1.12 25.14 13.57
CA LEU A 25 2.06 24.90 14.65
C LEU A 25 2.78 26.19 15.08
N GLN A 26 3.32 26.19 16.30
CA GLN A 26 4.11 27.31 16.84
C GLN A 26 5.33 27.64 15.96
N ASN A 27 5.94 26.63 15.35
CA ASN A 27 7.06 26.78 14.42
C ASN A 27 6.65 27.27 13.01
N GLY A 28 5.39 27.68 12.82
CA GLY A 28 4.88 28.23 11.56
C GLY A 28 4.48 27.20 10.50
N ARG A 29 4.69 25.89 10.74
CA ARG A 29 4.22 24.84 9.83
C ARG A 29 2.70 24.75 9.85
N ARG A 30 2.12 24.59 8.66
CA ARG A 30 0.69 24.41 8.44
C ARG A 30 0.41 23.01 7.93
N TYR A 31 -0.64 22.41 8.44
CA TYR A 31 -1.17 21.14 7.95
C TYR A 31 -2.63 21.33 7.57
N HIS A 32 -3.02 20.77 6.43
CA HIS A 32 -4.38 20.81 5.91
C HIS A 32 -4.98 19.41 5.92
N GLY A 33 -6.25 19.28 6.30
CA GLY A 33 -6.90 17.99 6.51
C GLY A 33 -8.18 18.10 7.33
N LYS A 34 -8.37 17.19 8.27
CA LYS A 34 -9.53 17.16 9.16
C LYS A 34 -9.08 16.95 10.60
N ILE A 35 -9.50 17.84 11.49
CA ILE A 35 -9.38 17.61 12.93
C ILE A 35 -10.51 16.66 13.33
N ILE A 36 -10.13 15.50 13.85
CA ILE A 36 -11.05 14.42 14.21
C ILE A 36 -11.47 14.53 15.68
N GLU A 37 -10.49 14.71 16.54
CA GLU A 37 -10.68 14.67 17.99
C GLU A 37 -9.55 15.43 18.66
N GLU A 38 -9.86 16.07 19.78
CA GLU A 38 -8.88 16.57 20.74
C GLU A 38 -9.08 15.79 22.05
N LYS A 39 -8.06 15.06 22.49
CA LYS A 39 -8.13 14.23 23.69
C LYS A 39 -6.74 14.05 24.29
N ASN A 40 -6.66 14.06 25.62
CA ASN A 40 -5.43 13.84 26.39
C ASN A 40 -4.27 14.75 25.95
N GLY A 41 -4.52 16.06 25.78
CA GLY A 41 -3.49 17.02 25.36
C GLY A 41 -3.06 16.90 23.90
N ARG A 42 -3.75 16.09 23.09
CA ARG A 42 -3.40 15.82 21.68
C ARG A 42 -4.57 16.01 20.74
N VAL A 43 -4.25 16.42 19.52
CA VAL A 43 -5.18 16.57 18.41
C VAL A 43 -4.95 15.45 17.41
N LYS A 44 -5.98 14.63 17.19
CA LYS A 44 -6.01 13.66 16.11
C LYS A 44 -6.40 14.37 14.82
N PHE A 45 -5.48 14.38 13.86
CA PHE A 45 -5.63 15.02 12.57
C PHE A 45 -5.52 13.99 11.46
N LYS A 46 -6.53 13.91 10.61
CA LYS A 46 -6.58 12.98 9.48
C LYS A 46 -6.46 13.76 8.18
N VAL A 47 -5.57 13.30 7.31
CA VAL A 47 -5.41 13.78 5.94
C VAL A 47 -5.73 12.62 5.01
N GLU A 48 -6.47 12.89 3.94
CA GLU A 48 -6.58 11.96 2.81
C GLU A 48 -5.69 12.49 1.70
N ILE A 49 -4.70 11.69 1.28
CA ILE A 49 -3.71 12.05 0.25
C ILE A 49 -3.87 11.05 -0.88
N ASP A 50 -4.51 11.47 -1.97
CA ASP A 50 -4.84 10.64 -3.13
C ASP A 50 -5.38 9.23 -2.78
N LYS A 51 -4.49 8.23 -2.72
CA LYS A 51 -4.77 6.80 -2.49
C LYS A 51 -4.48 6.32 -1.07
N ALA A 52 -4.09 7.22 -0.17
CA ALA A 52 -3.75 6.92 1.21
C ALA A 52 -4.49 7.83 2.18
N SER A 53 -4.61 7.38 3.43
CA SER A 53 -4.96 8.25 4.53
C SER A 53 -3.84 8.27 5.54
N VAL A 54 -3.47 9.48 5.95
CA VAL A 54 -2.44 9.73 6.95
C VAL A 54 -3.12 10.27 8.20
N THR A 55 -2.89 9.62 9.33
CA THR A 55 -3.29 10.15 10.63
C THR A 55 -2.05 10.69 11.34
N LYS A 56 -2.11 11.95 11.72
CA LYS A 56 -1.09 12.63 12.52
C LYS A 56 -1.70 13.05 13.86
N TYR A 57 -0.89 13.00 14.90
CA TYR A 57 -1.24 13.55 16.19
C TYR A 57 -0.37 14.77 16.46
N PHE A 58 -0.99 15.85 16.91
CA PHE A 58 -0.29 17.05 17.35
C PHE A 58 -0.45 17.20 18.84
N ASP A 59 0.63 17.47 19.54
CA ASP A 59 0.54 17.94 20.92
C ASP A 59 -0.06 19.35 20.90
N ILE A 60 -1.10 19.60 21.71
CA ILE A 60 -1.78 20.90 21.79
C ILE A 60 -0.79 22.01 22.14
N SER A 61 0.22 21.71 22.97
CA SER A 61 1.27 22.67 23.34
C SER A 61 2.05 23.19 22.13
N ASN A 62 2.17 22.38 21.07
CA ASN A 62 2.87 22.75 19.83
C ASN A 62 1.95 23.41 18.80
N VAL A 63 0.65 23.51 19.06
CA VAL A 63 -0.33 24.12 18.15
C VAL A 63 -0.53 25.60 18.51
N ARG A 64 -0.35 26.47 17.53
CA ARG A 64 -0.64 27.90 17.65
C ARG A 64 -2.13 28.19 17.56
N TYR A 65 -2.82 27.62 16.56
CA TYR A 65 -4.27 27.69 16.39
C TYR A 65 -4.78 26.61 15.44
N TYR A 66 -6.08 26.34 15.45
CA TYR A 66 -6.79 25.61 14.40
C TYR A 66 -7.53 26.56 13.46
N LYS A 67 -7.79 26.16 12.23
CA LYS A 67 -8.95 26.65 11.48
C LYS A 67 -9.89 25.49 11.23
N ILE A 68 -11.16 25.65 11.59
CA ILE A 68 -12.20 24.67 11.28
C ILE A 68 -13.24 25.38 10.45
N ASN A 69 -13.52 24.86 9.25
CA ASN A 69 -14.39 25.50 8.26
C ASN A 69 -14.03 27.00 8.05
N GLY A 70 -12.73 27.30 7.93
CA GLY A 70 -12.21 28.66 7.73
C GLY A 70 -12.17 29.55 8.99
N LYS A 71 -12.82 29.17 10.09
CA LYS A 71 -12.83 29.96 11.34
C LYS A 71 -11.67 29.55 12.25
N LYS A 72 -10.90 30.53 12.74
CA LYS A 72 -9.83 30.30 13.72
C LYS A 72 -10.42 29.84 15.06
N VAL A 73 -9.86 28.78 15.63
CA VAL A 73 -10.22 28.22 16.94
C VAL A 73 -8.93 28.07 17.76
N LYS A 74 -8.99 28.36 19.06
CA LYS A 74 -7.84 28.22 19.96
C LYS A 74 -7.53 26.73 20.17
N ALA A 75 -6.25 26.40 20.29
CA ALA A 75 -5.84 25.06 20.68
C ALA A 75 -6.29 24.78 22.13
N GLY A 76 -6.86 23.60 22.42
CA GLY A 76 -7.35 23.29 23.76
C GLY A 76 -8.85 23.53 24.00
N SER A 77 -9.61 23.99 22.99
CA SER A 77 -11.03 24.38 23.14
C SER A 77 -12.01 23.50 22.36
N LEU A 78 -11.59 22.32 21.91
CA LEU A 78 -12.43 21.40 21.13
C LEU A 78 -13.11 20.37 22.05
N GLU A 79 -14.20 20.77 22.71
CA GLU A 79 -14.93 19.90 23.66
C GLU A 79 -15.89 18.87 23.02
N LYS A 80 -16.05 18.84 21.68
CA LYS A 80 -17.02 17.94 21.01
C LYS A 80 -16.41 17.16 19.86
N LYS A 81 -16.75 15.86 19.79
CA LYS A 81 -16.59 15.00 18.61
C LYS A 81 -17.07 15.75 17.36
N VAL A 82 -16.16 16.08 16.45
CA VAL A 82 -16.53 16.67 15.16
C VAL A 82 -17.30 15.62 14.37
N LYS A 83 -18.51 15.95 13.89
CA LYS A 83 -19.34 15.05 13.06
C LYS A 83 -18.49 14.50 11.90
N LYS A 84 -18.72 13.25 11.49
CA LYS A 84 -18.11 12.63 10.29
C LYS A 84 -18.44 13.50 9.06
N VAL A 85 -17.52 14.38 8.69
CA VAL A 85 -17.50 15.10 7.42
C VAL A 85 -16.42 14.45 6.57
N ALA A 86 -16.65 14.37 5.26
CA ALA A 86 -15.65 13.85 4.32
C ALA A 86 -14.33 14.63 4.47
N VAL A 87 -13.20 13.92 4.55
CA VAL A 87 -11.89 14.55 4.52
C VAL A 87 -11.57 14.88 3.07
N PRO A 88 -11.29 16.14 2.71
CA PRO A 88 -10.93 16.47 1.35
C PRO A 88 -9.63 15.74 0.97
N THR A 89 -9.62 15.15 -0.23
CA THR A 89 -8.42 14.49 -0.76
C THR A 89 -7.43 15.56 -1.23
N LEU A 90 -6.25 15.61 -0.61
CA LEU A 90 -5.16 16.51 -0.98
C LEU A 90 -4.29 15.90 -2.09
N LYS A 91 -3.79 16.78 -2.96
CA LYS A 91 -2.67 16.53 -3.85
C LYS A 91 -1.48 17.33 -3.34
N LEU A 92 -0.42 16.63 -2.91
CA LEU A 92 0.77 17.26 -2.37
C LEU A 92 1.87 17.37 -3.43
N SER A 93 2.69 18.43 -3.35
CA SER A 93 3.91 18.58 -4.12
C SER A 93 4.99 17.56 -3.69
N GLU A 94 6.07 17.43 -4.47
CA GLU A 94 7.19 16.56 -4.08
C GLU A 94 7.86 17.05 -2.79
N GLU A 95 8.03 18.36 -2.64
CA GLU A 95 8.59 19.01 -1.46
C GLU A 95 7.71 18.78 -0.23
N GLU A 96 6.39 18.94 -0.36
CA GLU A 96 5.43 18.68 0.72
C GLU A 96 5.46 17.22 1.18
N ILE A 97 5.56 16.27 0.24
CA ILE A 97 5.69 14.84 0.57
C ILE A 97 7.01 14.58 1.30
N ASN A 98 8.12 15.16 0.84
CA ASN A 98 9.40 14.99 1.51
C ASN A 98 9.39 15.57 2.93
N LEU A 99 8.81 16.75 3.12
CA LEU A 99 8.63 17.34 4.45
C LEU A 99 7.76 16.47 5.35
N LEU A 100 6.65 15.93 4.83
CA LEU A 100 5.78 14.99 5.54
C LEU A 100 6.54 13.72 5.97
N VAL A 101 7.36 13.16 5.07
CA VAL A 101 8.17 11.96 5.33
C VAL A 101 9.18 12.21 6.46
N GLU A 102 9.91 13.31 6.43
CA GLU A 102 10.88 13.65 7.48
C GLU A 102 10.20 13.89 8.83
N ASP A 103 9.11 14.64 8.82
CA ASP A 103 8.31 14.96 10.01
C ASP A 103 7.67 13.72 10.64
N MET A 104 7.02 12.86 9.85
CA MET A 104 6.42 11.63 10.38
C MET A 104 7.47 10.59 10.78
N GLY A 105 8.55 10.45 10.00
CA GLY A 105 9.62 9.50 10.25
C GLY A 105 10.39 9.76 11.55
N THR A 106 10.46 11.02 11.97
CA THR A 106 11.12 11.46 13.22
C THR A 106 10.17 11.56 14.41
N THR A 107 8.86 11.55 14.18
CA THR A 107 7.85 11.66 15.24
C THR A 107 7.36 10.28 15.67
N SER A 108 7.45 10.00 16.99
CA SER A 108 6.90 8.77 17.59
C SER A 108 5.39 8.66 17.37
N THR A 109 4.88 7.44 17.20
CA THR A 109 3.43 7.20 17.09
C THR A 109 2.76 7.36 18.45
N ASP A 110 1.46 7.69 18.44
CA ASP A 110 0.65 7.86 19.65
C ASP A 110 0.61 6.61 20.53
N TRP A 111 0.60 5.44 19.90
CA TRP A 111 0.57 4.13 20.56
C TRP A 111 1.94 3.62 21.01
N TYR A 112 3.05 4.25 20.60
CA TYR A 112 4.39 3.65 20.79
C TYR A 112 4.72 3.37 22.25
N ASN A 113 4.41 4.32 23.14
CA ASN A 113 4.68 4.21 24.56
C ASN A 113 3.66 3.34 25.31
N SER A 114 2.47 3.15 24.76
CA SER A 114 1.41 2.34 25.40
C SER A 114 1.47 0.85 25.07
N ILE A 115 2.28 0.45 24.08
CA ILE A 115 2.45 -0.94 23.68
C ILE A 115 3.70 -1.50 24.34
N GLU A 116 3.62 -2.65 25.00
CA GLU A 116 4.78 -3.32 25.57
C GLU A 116 5.67 -3.92 24.46
N LEU A 117 6.98 -3.98 24.69
CA LEU A 117 7.90 -4.68 23.78
C LEU A 117 7.82 -6.18 24.07
N ASN A 118 7.29 -6.95 23.11
CA ASN A 118 7.11 -8.39 23.26
C ASN A 118 7.70 -9.14 22.06
N TYR A 119 8.55 -10.12 22.34
CA TYR A 119 9.13 -11.05 21.37
C TYR A 119 9.72 -12.27 22.11
N PRO A 120 9.90 -13.42 21.44
CA PRO A 120 10.51 -14.61 22.03
C PRO A 120 11.92 -14.33 22.60
N LYS A 121 12.21 -14.80 23.83
CA LYS A 121 13.53 -14.63 24.45
C LYS A 121 14.67 -15.29 23.67
N THR A 122 14.36 -16.27 22.82
CA THR A 122 15.30 -16.99 21.95
C THR A 122 15.60 -16.25 20.63
N MET A 123 15.06 -15.04 20.46
CA MET A 123 15.22 -14.25 19.23
C MET A 123 16.67 -13.86 18.98
N LEU A 124 17.12 -14.07 17.74
CA LEU A 124 18.41 -13.66 17.21
C LEU A 124 18.38 -12.16 16.88
N THR A 125 18.52 -11.34 17.92
CA THR A 125 18.36 -9.88 17.84
C THR A 125 19.48 -9.18 17.07
N LYS A 126 20.63 -9.81 16.87
CA LYS A 126 21.72 -9.29 16.03
C LYS A 126 21.74 -9.89 14.61
N TRP A 127 20.64 -10.52 14.20
CA TRP A 127 20.49 -11.18 12.89
C TRP A 127 21.55 -12.24 12.61
N GLU A 128 21.91 -12.98 13.66
CA GLU A 128 22.85 -14.09 13.61
C GLU A 128 22.43 -15.13 12.55
N LYS A 129 23.42 -15.80 11.94
CA LYS A 129 23.16 -16.79 10.91
C LYS A 129 22.37 -17.96 11.51
N TYR A 130 21.24 -18.28 10.90
CA TYR A 130 20.42 -19.44 11.25
C TYR A 130 20.05 -20.22 10.00
N ARG A 131 20.03 -21.56 10.10
CA ARG A 131 19.64 -22.45 9.00
C ARG A 131 18.22 -22.96 9.23
N GLY A 132 17.40 -22.91 8.18
CA GLY A 132 16.02 -23.38 8.22
C GLY A 132 15.02 -22.34 8.73
N TRP A 133 13.74 -22.70 8.67
CA TRP A 133 12.64 -21.86 9.12
C TRP A 133 12.44 -22.01 10.63
N ASN A 134 12.38 -20.89 11.36
CA ASN A 134 12.12 -20.85 12.79
C ASN A 134 11.61 -19.47 13.20
N ASN A 135 10.31 -19.36 13.47
CA ASN A 135 9.65 -18.11 13.84
C ASN A 135 9.85 -17.70 15.30
N GLN A 136 10.49 -18.53 16.13
CA GLN A 136 10.87 -18.17 17.50
C GLN A 136 12.29 -17.60 17.58
N LYS A 137 13.13 -17.86 16.57
CA LYS A 137 14.53 -17.42 16.55
C LYS A 137 14.81 -16.33 15.54
N VAL A 138 14.19 -16.34 14.37
CA VAL A 138 14.58 -15.45 13.27
C VAL A 138 13.56 -14.33 13.10
N PRO A 139 13.97 -13.04 13.16
CA PRO A 139 13.03 -11.92 13.18
C PRO A 139 12.06 -11.85 11.99
N ASN A 140 12.53 -12.12 10.76
CA ASN A 140 11.65 -12.10 9.59
C ASN A 140 10.69 -13.30 9.57
N HIS A 141 11.07 -14.46 10.09
CA HIS A 141 10.14 -15.61 10.23
C HIS A 141 9.07 -15.31 11.29
N TYR A 142 9.47 -14.71 12.42
CA TYR A 142 8.54 -14.24 13.45
C TYR A 142 7.52 -13.26 12.88
N LYS A 143 7.99 -12.27 12.11
CA LYS A 143 7.08 -11.36 11.41
C LYS A 143 6.12 -12.10 10.49
N MET A 144 6.61 -13.07 9.71
CA MET A 144 5.78 -13.77 8.74
C MET A 144 4.69 -14.64 9.38
N ASP A 145 5.03 -15.42 10.41
CA ASP A 145 4.10 -16.40 10.99
C ASP A 145 3.28 -15.85 12.16
N ILE A 146 3.79 -14.83 12.87
CA ILE A 146 3.23 -14.37 14.14
C ILE A 146 2.70 -12.94 14.06
N ILE A 147 3.41 -12.01 13.43
CA ILE A 147 2.96 -10.60 13.37
C ILE A 147 1.98 -10.41 12.21
N ASN A 148 2.36 -10.79 10.99
CA ASN A 148 1.59 -10.53 9.79
C ASN A 148 0.14 -11.03 9.86
N PRO A 149 -0.15 -12.28 10.32
CA PRO A 149 -1.51 -12.80 10.34
C PRO A 149 -2.43 -12.16 11.39
N ASN A 150 -1.87 -11.39 12.32
CA ASN A 150 -2.51 -10.92 13.54
C ASN A 150 -2.48 -9.38 13.59
N GLU A 151 -3.54 -8.73 13.12
CA GLU A 151 -3.63 -7.25 13.01
C GLU A 151 -3.39 -6.53 14.33
N GLU A 152 -3.89 -7.10 15.43
CA GLU A 152 -3.70 -6.60 16.79
C GLU A 152 -2.23 -6.56 17.20
N ARG A 153 -1.38 -7.38 16.58
CA ARG A 153 0.07 -7.45 16.83
C ARG A 153 0.90 -6.57 15.91
N TRP A 154 0.32 -5.90 14.92
CA TRP A 154 1.11 -5.09 13.98
C TRP A 154 1.87 -3.97 14.67
N LYS A 155 1.27 -3.32 15.68
CA LYS A 155 1.93 -2.29 16.49
C LYS A 155 3.05 -2.86 17.37
N GLU A 156 2.78 -3.98 18.05
CA GLU A 156 3.77 -4.72 18.86
C GLU A 156 4.98 -5.12 17.99
N GLY A 157 4.72 -5.75 16.84
CA GLY A 157 5.75 -6.14 15.89
C GLY A 157 6.55 -4.95 15.34
N THR A 158 5.89 -3.82 15.07
CA THR A 158 6.57 -2.58 14.66
C THR A 158 7.50 -2.08 15.76
N LYS A 159 7.07 -2.11 17.04
CA LYS A 159 7.92 -1.75 18.19
C LYS A 159 9.11 -2.70 18.35
N PHE A 160 8.91 -4.00 18.10
CA PHE A 160 10.00 -4.98 18.05
C PHE A 160 11.05 -4.63 16.99
N PHE A 161 10.65 -4.23 15.77
CA PHE A 161 11.62 -3.82 14.75
C PHE A 161 12.32 -2.49 15.05
N HIS A 162 11.70 -1.55 15.76
CA HIS A 162 12.42 -0.40 16.33
C HIS A 162 13.50 -0.83 17.31
N TYR A 163 13.21 -1.79 18.19
CA TYR A 163 14.21 -2.35 19.08
C TYR A 163 15.37 -2.98 18.30
N LEU A 164 15.10 -3.75 17.25
CA LEU A 164 16.16 -4.32 16.40
C LEU A 164 16.97 -3.27 15.64
N VAL A 165 16.40 -2.12 15.28
CA VAL A 165 17.18 -1.00 14.71
C VAL A 165 18.18 -0.48 15.75
N ARG A 166 17.77 -0.32 17.01
CA ARG A 166 18.65 0.15 18.10
C ARG A 166 19.75 -0.86 18.44
N VAL A 167 19.42 -2.15 18.55
CA VAL A 167 20.39 -3.20 18.93
C VAL A 167 21.46 -3.46 17.86
N ASN A 168 21.22 -3.04 16.62
CA ASN A 168 22.14 -3.24 15.50
C ASN A 168 22.71 -1.93 14.97
N ASP A 169 22.69 -0.83 15.74
CA ASP A 169 23.27 0.43 15.31
C ASP A 169 24.78 0.32 15.00
N ASP A 170 25.47 -0.59 15.70
CA ASP A 170 26.87 -1.00 15.52
C ASP A 170 27.10 -2.01 14.37
N ASN A 171 26.07 -2.73 13.93
CA ASN A 171 26.15 -3.80 12.93
C ASN A 171 25.44 -3.40 11.64
N LYS A 172 26.20 -2.94 10.64
CA LYS A 172 25.65 -2.47 9.36
C LYS A 172 24.68 -3.46 8.68
N ASP A 173 24.99 -4.75 8.65
CA ASP A 173 24.13 -5.74 7.99
C ASP A 173 22.84 -5.99 8.78
N GLY A 174 22.94 -6.07 10.11
CA GLY A 174 21.79 -6.17 11.00
C GLY A 174 20.91 -4.92 10.90
N LEU A 175 21.51 -3.74 10.89
CA LEU A 175 20.81 -2.45 10.76
C LEU A 175 19.99 -2.38 9.48
N ILE A 176 20.59 -2.73 8.34
CA ILE A 176 19.89 -2.74 7.03
C ILE A 176 18.66 -3.66 7.08
N LYS A 177 18.80 -4.87 7.65
CA LYS A 177 17.67 -5.81 7.77
C LYS A 177 16.59 -5.25 8.70
N SER A 178 16.97 -4.72 9.86
CA SER A 178 16.04 -4.08 10.81
C SER A 178 15.29 -2.91 10.20
N LEU A 179 15.99 -2.02 9.48
CA LEU A 179 15.40 -0.87 8.80
C LEU A 179 14.42 -1.29 7.70
N ASN A 180 14.77 -2.32 6.92
CA ASN A 180 13.88 -2.85 5.87
C ASN A 180 12.59 -3.43 6.46
N GLU A 181 12.69 -4.22 7.53
CA GLU A 181 11.52 -4.80 8.16
C GLU A 181 10.67 -3.76 8.87
N LEU A 182 11.29 -2.78 9.53
CA LEU A 182 10.59 -1.65 10.17
C LEU A 182 9.82 -0.82 9.14
N ALA A 183 10.46 -0.48 8.02
CA ALA A 183 9.83 0.24 6.93
C ALA A 183 8.62 -0.50 6.36
N SER A 184 8.75 -1.83 6.17
CA SER A 184 7.66 -2.69 5.71
C SER A 184 6.55 -2.82 6.77
N CYS A 185 6.87 -2.87 8.06
CA CYS A 185 5.84 -2.85 9.12
C CYS A 185 5.01 -1.56 9.05
N TYR A 186 5.65 -0.41 8.88
CA TYR A 186 4.92 0.85 8.69
C TYR A 186 4.10 0.87 7.39
N GLY A 187 4.75 0.66 6.24
CA GLY A 187 4.09 0.86 4.95
C GLY A 187 3.16 -0.28 4.52
N ASP A 188 3.47 -1.53 4.85
CA ASP A 188 2.70 -2.69 4.40
C ASP A 188 1.67 -3.17 5.42
N LEU A 189 1.95 -3.07 6.73
CA LEU A 189 0.99 -3.48 7.77
C LEU A 189 0.15 -2.28 8.23
N LEU A 190 0.81 -1.24 8.76
CA LEU A 190 0.10 -0.08 9.32
C LEU A 190 -0.40 0.92 8.27
N LEU A 191 -0.07 0.71 6.98
CA LEU A 191 -0.36 1.62 5.88
C LEU A 191 0.14 3.06 6.10
N ASP A 192 1.17 3.21 6.94
CA ASP A 192 1.89 4.45 7.22
C ASP A 192 3.03 4.62 6.21
N PHE A 193 2.64 4.93 4.98
CA PHE A 193 3.58 5.10 3.87
C PHE A 193 4.66 6.17 4.15
N PRO A 194 4.37 7.34 4.76
CA PRO A 194 5.42 8.32 5.06
C PRO A 194 6.51 7.77 5.97
N ARG A 195 6.16 7.09 7.08
CA ARG A 195 7.16 6.44 7.94
C ARG A 195 7.88 5.30 7.23
N GLY A 196 7.16 4.50 6.43
CA GLY A 196 7.76 3.45 5.61
C GLY A 196 8.82 4.00 4.64
N ILE A 197 8.51 5.10 3.95
CA ILE A 197 9.44 5.81 3.05
C ILE A 197 10.67 6.27 3.83
N TYR A 198 10.50 6.90 5.00
CA TYR A 198 11.60 7.39 5.82
C TYR A 198 12.60 6.29 6.17
N TRP A 199 12.12 5.16 6.67
CA TRP A 199 12.97 4.04 7.07
C TRP A 199 13.61 3.34 5.86
N PHE A 200 12.92 3.24 4.72
CA PHE A 200 13.55 2.75 3.48
C PHE A 200 14.61 3.71 2.93
N LYS A 201 14.43 5.03 3.03
CA LYS A 201 15.47 6.01 2.67
C LYS A 201 16.74 5.80 3.51
N LYS A 202 16.60 5.62 4.83
CA LYS A 202 17.71 5.26 5.73
C LYS A 202 18.40 3.95 5.36
N SER A 203 17.63 2.92 4.99
CA SER A 203 18.23 1.66 4.54
C SER A 203 19.02 1.83 3.24
N LEU A 204 18.46 2.55 2.26
CA LEU A 204 19.07 2.79 0.96
C LEU A 204 20.32 3.66 1.02
N SER A 205 20.46 4.53 2.03
CA SER A 205 21.71 5.28 2.26
C SER A 205 22.85 4.38 2.75
N LEU A 206 22.55 3.24 3.36
CA LEU A 206 23.56 2.27 3.82
C LEU A 206 23.93 1.25 2.73
N ARG A 207 22.94 0.80 1.96
CA ARG A 207 23.13 -0.15 0.86
C ARG A 207 22.04 -0.01 -0.20
N ASN A 208 22.45 0.19 -1.44
CA ASN A 208 21.53 0.21 -2.55
C ASN A 208 20.85 -1.17 -2.72
N SER A 209 19.52 -1.18 -2.89
CA SER A 209 18.75 -2.42 -3.03
C SER A 209 17.57 -2.26 -4.00
N TYR A 210 17.52 -3.12 -5.01
CA TYR A 210 16.46 -3.10 -6.04
C TYR A 210 15.05 -3.37 -5.47
N PRO A 211 14.83 -4.41 -4.65
CA PRO A 211 13.52 -4.63 -4.01
C PRO A 211 13.06 -3.42 -3.20
N ILE A 212 13.97 -2.82 -2.41
CA ILE A 212 13.65 -1.66 -1.56
C ILE A 212 13.28 -0.43 -2.39
N ARG A 213 13.98 -0.17 -3.52
CA ARG A 213 13.57 0.91 -4.45
C ARG A 213 12.18 0.67 -5.04
N THR A 214 11.81 -0.58 -5.31
CA THR A 214 10.49 -0.91 -5.84
C THR A 214 9.41 -0.66 -4.80
N SER A 215 9.64 -1.05 -3.53
CA SER A 215 8.71 -0.74 -2.42
C SER A 215 8.63 0.75 -2.12
N LEU A 216 9.76 1.46 -2.11
CA LEU A 216 9.82 2.91 -1.94
C LEU A 216 9.02 3.66 -3.03
N ALA A 217 9.18 3.27 -4.30
CA ALA A 217 8.41 3.84 -5.39
C ALA A 217 6.91 3.57 -5.25
N TYR A 218 6.54 2.36 -4.81
CA TYR A 218 5.15 2.03 -4.51
C TYR A 218 4.57 2.93 -3.41
N TYR A 219 5.31 3.20 -2.33
CA TYR A 219 4.85 4.09 -1.27
C TYR A 219 4.68 5.54 -1.73
N TYR A 220 5.62 6.08 -2.51
CA TYR A 220 5.46 7.42 -3.10
C TYR A 220 4.22 7.52 -3.99
N TRP A 221 3.96 6.47 -4.76
CA TRP A 221 2.78 6.43 -5.60
C TRP A 221 1.48 6.28 -4.80
N LYS A 222 1.47 5.54 -3.68
CA LYS A 222 0.32 5.51 -2.76
C LYS A 222 0.07 6.87 -2.09
N LEU A 223 1.10 7.71 -1.94
CA LEU A 223 0.98 9.12 -1.56
C LEU A 223 0.63 10.05 -2.74
N GLY A 224 0.25 9.51 -3.90
CA GLY A 224 -0.17 10.29 -5.08
C GLY A 224 0.96 10.88 -5.91
N SER A 225 2.23 10.68 -5.54
CA SER A 225 3.37 11.20 -6.31
C SER A 225 3.88 10.18 -7.31
N LYS A 226 3.28 10.20 -8.51
CA LYS A 226 3.81 9.48 -9.67
C LYS A 226 5.23 9.93 -10.02
N SER A 227 5.56 11.21 -9.87
CA SER A 227 6.87 11.76 -10.20
C SER A 227 7.98 11.23 -9.28
N LEU A 228 7.80 11.25 -7.96
CA LEU A 228 8.79 10.66 -7.03
C LEU A 228 8.92 9.14 -7.23
N ALA A 229 7.81 8.46 -7.51
CA ALA A 229 7.82 7.04 -7.82
C ALA A 229 8.63 6.73 -9.09
N THR A 230 8.41 7.45 -10.20
CA THR A 230 9.15 7.22 -11.45
C THR A 230 10.62 7.60 -11.31
N LYS A 231 10.95 8.72 -10.63
CA LYS A 231 12.32 9.11 -10.26
C LYS A 231 13.01 8.02 -9.45
N THR A 232 12.34 7.42 -8.46
CA THR A 232 12.91 6.32 -7.66
C THR A 232 13.29 5.11 -8.52
N LEU A 233 12.52 4.86 -9.59
CA LEU A 233 12.71 3.72 -10.48
C LEU A 233 13.63 3.97 -11.68
N HIS A 234 14.02 5.21 -11.99
CA HIS A 234 14.61 5.59 -13.30
C HIS A 234 15.81 4.72 -13.76
N ARG A 235 16.68 4.29 -12.83
CA ARG A 235 17.87 3.47 -13.14
C ARG A 235 17.58 1.99 -13.37
N ILE A 236 16.37 1.54 -13.10
CA ILE A 236 16.01 0.13 -13.18
C ILE A 236 15.58 -0.21 -14.60
N LYS A 237 16.40 -1.01 -15.27
CA LYS A 237 16.21 -1.44 -16.67
C LYS A 237 15.68 -2.86 -16.82
N VAL A 238 15.61 -3.64 -15.73
CA VAL A 238 15.18 -5.05 -15.73
C VAL A 238 14.36 -5.33 -14.48
N ASP A 239 13.26 -6.06 -14.63
CA ASP A 239 12.50 -6.57 -13.49
C ASP A 239 12.99 -7.97 -13.07
N HIS A 240 13.69 -8.03 -11.93
CA HIS A 240 14.22 -9.28 -11.35
C HIS A 240 13.27 -9.96 -10.35
N THR A 241 12.10 -9.40 -10.06
CA THR A 241 11.17 -9.96 -9.06
C THR A 241 10.56 -11.28 -9.54
N LYS A 242 10.03 -12.14 -8.66
CA LYS A 242 9.43 -13.42 -9.10
C LYS A 242 8.12 -13.24 -9.86
N TYR A 243 7.30 -12.26 -9.47
CA TYR A 243 5.93 -12.05 -9.97
C TYR A 243 5.74 -10.78 -10.82
N GLY A 244 6.82 -10.09 -11.19
CA GLY A 244 6.74 -8.95 -12.10
C GLY A 244 6.31 -7.66 -11.40
N SER A 245 6.67 -7.49 -10.12
CA SER A 245 6.20 -6.39 -9.28
C SER A 245 6.51 -5.02 -9.88
N LEU A 246 7.63 -4.85 -10.59
CA LEU A 246 7.96 -3.59 -11.25
C LEU A 246 7.08 -3.35 -12.47
N ILE A 247 6.88 -4.37 -13.31
CA ILE A 247 5.95 -4.28 -14.45
C ILE A 247 4.55 -3.88 -13.94
N ARG A 248 4.07 -4.54 -12.89
CA ARG A 248 2.75 -4.25 -12.29
C ARG A 248 2.67 -2.86 -11.67
N LEU A 249 3.71 -2.42 -10.97
CA LEU A 249 3.77 -1.06 -10.41
C LEU A 249 3.71 -0.01 -11.52
N LEU A 250 4.49 -0.19 -12.60
CA LEU A 250 4.44 0.69 -13.77
C LEU A 250 3.05 0.66 -14.44
N THR A 251 2.44 -0.51 -14.58
CA THR A 251 1.05 -0.65 -15.07
C THR A 251 0.09 0.18 -14.22
N ASN A 252 0.15 0.09 -12.89
CA ASN A 252 -0.74 0.85 -12.03
C ASN A 252 -0.50 2.38 -12.14
N MET A 253 0.74 2.80 -12.43
CA MET A 253 1.08 4.19 -12.73
C MET A 253 0.75 4.62 -14.16
N LYS A 254 0.13 3.74 -14.96
CA LYS A 254 -0.15 3.90 -16.40
C LYS A 254 1.12 4.15 -17.25
N GLU A 255 2.26 3.67 -16.79
CA GLU A 255 3.56 3.69 -17.49
C GLU A 255 3.69 2.48 -18.43
N TYR A 256 2.72 2.29 -19.32
CA TYR A 256 2.55 1.05 -20.08
C TYR A 256 3.72 0.75 -21.01
N GLU A 257 4.21 1.74 -21.75
CA GLU A 257 5.34 1.54 -22.68
C GLU A 257 6.60 1.08 -21.95
N ARG A 258 6.88 1.70 -20.81
CA ARG A 258 7.99 1.32 -19.96
C ARG A 258 7.80 -0.09 -19.41
N ALA A 259 6.60 -0.44 -18.94
CA ALA A 259 6.27 -1.78 -18.45
C ALA A 259 6.47 -2.86 -19.53
N ILE A 260 6.01 -2.60 -20.77
CA ILE A 260 6.17 -3.50 -21.91
C ILE A 260 7.65 -3.67 -22.27
N LYS A 261 8.45 -2.60 -22.25
CA LYS A 261 9.90 -2.67 -22.54
C LYS A 261 10.66 -3.61 -21.60
N LEU A 262 10.23 -3.73 -20.34
CA LEU A 262 10.87 -4.61 -19.35
C LEU A 262 10.66 -6.11 -19.62
N LYS A 263 9.69 -6.50 -20.47
CA LYS A 263 9.34 -7.91 -20.70
C LYS A 263 10.47 -8.71 -21.35
N LYS A 264 11.30 -8.10 -22.23
CA LYS A 264 12.24 -8.83 -23.12
C LYS A 264 13.19 -9.77 -22.37
N ARG A 265 13.89 -9.26 -21.36
CA ARG A 265 14.82 -10.08 -20.53
C ARG A 265 14.05 -11.01 -19.58
N ARG A 266 12.93 -10.54 -19.06
CA ARG A 266 12.12 -11.26 -18.07
C ARG A 266 11.45 -12.51 -18.65
N MET A 267 10.94 -12.42 -19.88
CA MET A 267 10.25 -13.50 -20.58
C MET A 267 11.11 -14.76 -20.74
N ARG A 268 12.43 -14.59 -20.90
CA ARG A 268 13.38 -15.72 -20.98
C ARG A 268 13.49 -16.49 -19.67
N ARG A 269 13.51 -15.79 -18.53
CA ARG A 269 13.70 -16.39 -17.20
C ARG A 269 12.38 -16.85 -16.58
N TRP A 270 11.34 -16.04 -16.71
CA TRP A 270 10.05 -16.20 -16.05
C TRP A 270 8.88 -15.98 -17.03
N PRO A 271 8.72 -16.82 -18.07
CA PRO A 271 7.72 -16.61 -19.12
C PRO A 271 6.29 -16.56 -18.60
N GLY A 272 5.94 -17.44 -17.64
CA GLY A 272 4.60 -17.49 -17.06
C GLY A 272 4.22 -16.23 -16.30
N THR A 273 5.02 -15.82 -15.30
CA THR A 273 4.70 -14.63 -14.49
C THR A 273 4.86 -13.33 -15.28
N THR A 274 5.72 -13.30 -16.30
CA THR A 274 5.80 -12.16 -17.23
C THR A 274 4.50 -12.00 -18.02
N ARG A 275 3.99 -13.09 -18.61
CA ARG A 275 2.70 -13.07 -19.32
C ARG A 275 1.54 -12.73 -18.40
N LEU A 276 1.53 -13.21 -17.17
CA LEU A 276 0.47 -12.86 -16.21
C LEU A 276 0.48 -11.36 -15.91
N ALA A 277 1.65 -10.76 -15.68
CA ALA A 277 1.77 -9.31 -15.47
C ALA A 277 1.35 -8.50 -16.71
N LEU A 278 1.62 -9.00 -17.92
CA LEU A 278 1.18 -8.37 -19.18
C LEU A 278 -0.33 -8.52 -19.40
N ALA A 279 -0.92 -9.67 -19.07
CA ALA A 279 -2.36 -9.87 -19.14
C ALA A 279 -3.09 -8.83 -18.26
N GLN A 280 -2.63 -8.65 -17.02
CA GLN A 280 -3.15 -7.62 -16.15
C GLN A 280 -2.96 -6.20 -16.71
N LEU A 281 -1.82 -5.92 -17.35
CA LEU A 281 -1.59 -4.65 -18.03
C LEU A 281 -2.64 -4.38 -19.10
N PHE A 282 -2.84 -5.32 -20.03
CA PHE A 282 -3.81 -5.15 -21.10
C PHE A 282 -5.24 -5.08 -20.58
N ARG A 283 -5.57 -5.84 -19.53
CA ARG A 283 -6.85 -5.73 -18.83
C ARG A 283 -7.07 -4.32 -18.25
N LYS A 284 -6.06 -3.71 -17.62
CA LYS A 284 -6.12 -2.31 -17.14
C LYS A 284 -6.20 -1.27 -18.26
N LYS A 285 -5.75 -1.60 -19.47
CA LYS A 285 -5.94 -0.79 -20.69
C LYS A 285 -7.30 -1.02 -21.37
N ASN A 286 -8.15 -1.90 -20.84
CA ASN A 286 -9.37 -2.38 -21.47
C ASN A 286 -9.14 -3.10 -22.82
N GLU A 287 -7.92 -3.62 -23.05
CA GLU A 287 -7.54 -4.40 -24.24
C GLU A 287 -7.72 -5.91 -23.93
N LEU A 288 -8.96 -6.34 -23.70
CA LEU A 288 -9.27 -7.67 -23.15
C LEU A 288 -8.78 -8.83 -24.02
N GLU A 289 -8.83 -8.71 -25.35
CA GLU A 289 -8.34 -9.74 -26.28
C GLU A 289 -6.84 -10.02 -26.09
N LYS A 290 -6.02 -8.96 -25.98
CA LYS A 290 -4.58 -9.10 -25.71
C LYS A 290 -4.30 -9.66 -24.32
N SER A 291 -5.17 -9.34 -23.35
CA SER A 291 -5.10 -9.98 -22.03
C SER A 291 -5.36 -11.48 -22.14
N ILE A 292 -6.41 -11.89 -22.85
CA ILE A 292 -6.77 -13.30 -23.07
C ILE A 292 -5.66 -14.04 -23.81
N ASP A 293 -5.09 -13.47 -24.87
CA ASP A 293 -3.96 -14.05 -25.61
C ASP A 293 -2.79 -14.39 -24.69
N HIS A 294 -2.36 -13.44 -23.84
CA HIS A 294 -1.29 -13.71 -22.89
C HIS A 294 -1.63 -14.81 -21.87
N LEU A 295 -2.89 -14.91 -21.43
CA LEU A 295 -3.32 -15.98 -20.52
C LEU A 295 -3.34 -17.34 -21.22
N ASN A 296 -3.81 -17.42 -22.46
CA ASN A 296 -3.79 -18.66 -23.27
C ASN A 296 -2.36 -19.14 -23.51
N GLN A 297 -1.44 -18.23 -23.85
CA GLN A 297 -0.03 -18.58 -23.99
C GLN A 297 0.61 -19.13 -22.70
N ILE A 298 0.08 -18.79 -21.50
CA ILE A 298 0.52 -19.41 -20.25
C ILE A 298 0.09 -20.88 -20.20
N LEU A 299 -1.13 -21.19 -20.64
CA LEU A 299 -1.69 -22.54 -20.66
C LEU A 299 -0.89 -23.47 -21.59
N GLU A 300 -0.33 -22.92 -22.65
CA GLU A 300 0.50 -23.63 -23.63
C GLU A 300 1.96 -23.86 -23.19
N LEU A 301 2.42 -23.24 -22.11
CA LEU A 301 3.82 -23.38 -21.67
C LEU A 301 4.19 -24.83 -21.38
N LYS A 302 5.30 -25.29 -21.99
CA LYS A 302 5.86 -26.64 -21.83
C LYS A 302 7.16 -26.60 -21.02
N SER A 303 7.37 -27.62 -20.17
CA SER A 303 8.63 -27.82 -19.45
C SER A 303 8.84 -29.31 -19.16
N ARG A 304 10.10 -29.75 -19.12
CA ARG A 304 10.48 -31.10 -18.66
C ARG A 304 9.98 -31.37 -17.24
N ASN A 305 10.05 -30.36 -16.36
CA ASN A 305 9.46 -30.44 -15.04
C ASN A 305 7.96 -30.08 -15.12
N LYS A 306 7.09 -31.08 -15.03
CA LYS A 306 5.62 -30.93 -15.10
C LYS A 306 5.07 -29.94 -14.05
N ASN A 307 5.75 -29.77 -12.91
CA ASN A 307 5.32 -28.86 -11.85
C ASN A 307 5.74 -27.40 -12.06
N ARG A 308 6.67 -27.10 -12.98
CA ARG A 308 7.24 -25.75 -13.17
C ARG A 308 6.17 -24.68 -13.42
N TYR A 309 5.14 -25.01 -14.19
CA TYR A 309 4.08 -24.08 -14.59
C TYR A 309 2.71 -24.38 -14.00
N LYS A 310 2.58 -25.38 -13.11
CA LYS A 310 1.28 -25.78 -12.53
C LYS A 310 0.56 -24.58 -11.91
N LYS A 311 1.20 -23.91 -10.95
CA LYS A 311 0.67 -22.73 -10.25
C LYS A 311 0.25 -21.61 -11.20
N ILE A 312 1.11 -21.27 -12.16
CA ILE A 312 0.83 -20.13 -13.05
C ILE A 312 -0.28 -20.43 -14.06
N LYS A 313 -0.44 -21.68 -14.50
CA LYS A 313 -1.55 -22.10 -15.35
C LYS A 313 -2.88 -22.02 -14.61
N ILE A 314 -2.92 -22.41 -13.35
CA ILE A 314 -4.11 -22.27 -12.49
C ILE A 314 -4.51 -20.80 -12.37
N LEU A 315 -3.55 -19.92 -12.05
CA LEU A 315 -3.78 -18.48 -11.99
C LEU A 315 -4.25 -17.90 -13.33
N ALA A 316 -3.75 -18.43 -14.46
CA ALA A 316 -4.20 -18.00 -15.78
C ALA A 316 -5.68 -18.37 -16.04
N LYS A 317 -6.09 -19.59 -15.68
CA LYS A 317 -7.48 -20.04 -15.77
C LYS A 317 -8.40 -19.18 -14.89
N GLU A 318 -7.99 -18.89 -13.65
CA GLU A 318 -8.73 -18.03 -12.74
C GLU A 318 -8.99 -16.64 -13.33
N ASN A 319 -7.98 -16.06 -13.98
CA ASN A 319 -8.08 -14.76 -14.63
C ASN A 319 -8.93 -14.80 -15.91
N LEU A 320 -8.83 -15.87 -16.72
CA LEU A 320 -9.68 -16.06 -17.90
C LEU A 320 -11.17 -16.11 -17.52
N MET A 321 -11.50 -16.93 -16.52
CA MET A 321 -12.87 -17.02 -16.01
C MET A 321 -13.37 -15.67 -15.49
N ALA A 322 -12.52 -14.92 -14.78
CA ALA A 322 -12.88 -13.59 -14.30
C ALA A 322 -13.12 -12.60 -15.45
N ILE A 323 -12.29 -12.58 -16.49
CA ILE A 323 -12.49 -11.70 -17.67
C ILE A 323 -13.81 -12.04 -18.37
N GLN A 324 -14.09 -13.33 -18.58
CA GLN A 324 -15.34 -13.77 -19.20
C GLN A 324 -16.57 -13.35 -18.37
N ARG A 325 -16.51 -13.49 -17.04
CA ARG A 325 -17.60 -13.03 -16.14
C ARG A 325 -17.74 -11.52 -16.17
N TYR A 326 -16.63 -10.78 -16.14
CA TYR A 326 -16.64 -9.33 -16.21
C TYR A 326 -17.36 -8.81 -17.48
N GLN A 327 -17.08 -9.40 -18.65
CA GLN A 327 -17.75 -9.05 -19.90
C GLN A 327 -19.26 -9.33 -19.89
N LYS A 328 -19.72 -10.30 -19.08
CA LYS A 328 -21.17 -10.56 -18.90
C LYS A 328 -21.81 -9.52 -17.98
N ILE A 329 -21.10 -9.10 -16.93
CA ILE A 329 -21.58 -8.07 -16.00
C ILE A 329 -21.76 -6.73 -16.72
N GLU A 330 -20.81 -6.28 -17.53
CA GLU A 330 -20.96 -4.99 -18.25
C GLU A 330 -22.19 -4.92 -19.16
N LYS A 331 -22.71 -6.07 -19.60
CA LYS A 331 -23.91 -6.15 -20.44
C LYS A 331 -25.22 -6.09 -19.64
N ASN A 332 -25.18 -6.27 -18.31
CA ASN A 332 -26.36 -6.38 -17.44
C ASN A 332 -26.27 -5.45 -16.21
N LYS A 333 -27.40 -4.95 -15.72
CA LYS A 333 -27.43 -4.29 -14.40
C LYS A 333 -27.30 -5.35 -13.28
N LEU A 334 -26.54 -5.03 -12.24
CA LEU A 334 -26.36 -5.92 -11.10
C LEU A 334 -27.53 -5.73 -10.12
N PRO A 335 -28.35 -6.77 -9.86
CA PRO A 335 -29.44 -6.65 -8.91
C PRO A 335 -28.94 -6.37 -7.50
N ASP A 336 -29.83 -5.80 -6.69
CA ASP A 336 -29.59 -5.64 -5.26
C ASP A 336 -29.52 -7.01 -4.58
N GLY A 337 -28.59 -7.17 -3.64
CA GLY A 337 -28.41 -8.44 -2.96
C GLY A 337 -27.06 -8.63 -2.29
N ILE A 338 -26.89 -9.83 -1.73
CA ILE A 338 -25.65 -10.31 -1.12
C ILE A 338 -25.14 -11.48 -1.95
N TYR A 339 -23.90 -11.37 -2.42
CA TYR A 339 -23.26 -12.30 -3.33
C TYR A 339 -21.99 -12.87 -2.68
N TYR A 340 -21.66 -14.11 -3.03
CA TYR A 340 -20.45 -14.77 -2.59
C TYR A 340 -19.64 -15.21 -3.79
N GLY A 341 -18.33 -14.97 -3.76
CA GLY A 341 -17.44 -15.42 -4.81
C GLY A 341 -16.12 -15.88 -4.24
N SER A 342 -15.50 -16.81 -4.95
CA SER A 342 -14.21 -17.39 -4.54
C SER A 342 -13.23 -17.39 -5.70
N SER A 343 -11.95 -17.26 -5.37
CA SER A 343 -10.84 -17.42 -6.30
C SER A 343 -9.62 -17.98 -5.58
N LEU A 344 -8.60 -18.37 -6.35
CA LEU A 344 -7.35 -18.89 -5.81
C LEU A 344 -6.31 -17.79 -5.68
N GLY A 345 -5.79 -17.61 -4.48
CA GLY A 345 -4.77 -16.63 -4.15
C GLY A 345 -3.37 -17.21 -4.06
N PHE A 346 -2.61 -16.71 -3.08
CA PHE A 346 -1.27 -17.21 -2.82
C PHE A 346 -1.32 -18.71 -2.47
N ASP A 347 -0.28 -19.42 -2.90
CA ASP A 347 -0.19 -20.89 -2.79
C ASP A 347 -1.41 -21.71 -3.23
N GLU A 348 -2.18 -21.21 -4.22
CA GLU A 348 -3.33 -21.92 -4.79
C GLU A 348 -4.41 -22.22 -3.74
N LYS A 349 -4.48 -21.39 -2.69
CA LYS A 349 -5.49 -21.52 -1.65
C LYS A 349 -6.69 -20.64 -1.93
N SER A 350 -7.85 -21.09 -1.48
CA SER A 350 -9.11 -20.36 -1.62
C SER A 350 -9.09 -19.05 -0.83
N LEU A 351 -9.71 -18.05 -1.44
CA LEU A 351 -10.12 -16.79 -0.83
C LEU A 351 -11.57 -16.54 -1.24
N THR A 352 -12.42 -16.26 -0.26
CA THR A 352 -13.85 -16.03 -0.46
C THR A 352 -14.22 -14.62 -0.02
N VAL A 353 -15.01 -13.94 -0.85
CA VAL A 353 -15.55 -12.61 -0.57
C VAL A 353 -17.07 -12.63 -0.48
N GLU A 354 -17.62 -11.80 0.39
CA GLU A 354 -19.03 -11.42 0.45
C GLU A 354 -19.15 -10.00 -0.14
N VAL A 355 -20.03 -9.82 -1.11
CA VAL A 355 -20.27 -8.54 -1.79
C VAL A 355 -21.73 -8.14 -1.65
N LYS A 356 -21.98 -6.91 -1.19
CA LYS A 356 -23.33 -6.35 -1.10
C LYS A 356 -23.52 -5.27 -2.15
N ILE A 357 -24.62 -5.38 -2.88
CA ILE A 357 -25.04 -4.41 -3.90
C ILE A 357 -26.36 -3.80 -3.49
N LYS A 358 -26.44 -2.48 -3.63
CA LYS A 358 -27.68 -1.72 -3.50
C LYS A 358 -27.68 -0.59 -4.51
N ASP A 359 -28.78 -0.37 -5.21
CA ASP A 359 -28.96 0.68 -6.21
C ASP A 359 -27.85 0.67 -7.29
N ASN A 360 -27.49 -0.53 -7.77
CA ASN A 360 -26.36 -0.77 -8.70
C ASN A 360 -24.97 -0.32 -8.20
N LYS A 361 -24.78 -0.18 -6.88
CA LYS A 361 -23.50 0.21 -6.27
C LYS A 361 -23.00 -0.84 -5.28
N PHE A 362 -21.69 -1.02 -5.21
CA PHE A 362 -21.05 -1.79 -4.15
C PHE A 362 -21.18 -1.02 -2.84
N THR A 363 -21.89 -1.60 -1.87
CA THR A 363 -22.05 -1.02 -0.53
C THR A 363 -21.16 -1.69 0.51
N SER A 364 -20.74 -2.93 0.27
CA SER A 364 -19.80 -3.67 1.13
C SER A 364 -19.08 -4.74 0.34
N ILE A 365 -17.80 -4.93 0.61
CA ILE A 365 -17.00 -6.08 0.13
C ILE A 365 -16.14 -6.53 1.32
N ILE A 366 -16.28 -7.78 1.73
CA ILE A 366 -15.59 -8.34 2.90
C ILE A 366 -14.94 -9.66 2.50
N VAL A 367 -13.66 -9.86 2.83
CA VAL A 367 -13.04 -11.18 2.73
C VAL A 367 -13.50 -12.02 3.92
N LYS A 368 -14.25 -13.11 3.66
CA LYS A 368 -14.88 -13.95 4.70
C LYS A 368 -13.98 -15.10 5.16
N ASP A 369 -13.23 -15.69 4.22
CA ASP A 369 -12.26 -16.75 4.49
C ASP A 369 -11.08 -16.63 3.53
N HIS A 370 -9.89 -16.91 4.02
CA HIS A 370 -8.67 -16.98 3.22
C HIS A 370 -7.62 -17.85 3.90
N LYS A 371 -6.68 -18.39 3.11
CA LYS A 371 -5.43 -19.00 3.62
C LYS A 371 -4.17 -18.27 3.17
N GLU A 372 -4.31 -16.98 2.88
CA GLU A 372 -3.20 -16.08 2.60
C GLU A 372 -2.21 -16.05 3.77
N LYS A 373 -0.92 -15.98 3.46
CA LYS A 373 0.19 -15.99 4.43
C LYS A 373 0.99 -14.68 4.47
N GLN A 374 0.63 -13.72 3.62
CA GLN A 374 1.40 -12.49 3.44
C GLN A 374 0.50 -11.38 2.92
N PHE A 375 0.90 -10.13 3.18
CA PHE A 375 0.21 -8.92 2.73
C PHE A 375 -1.25 -8.84 3.18
N TYR A 376 -1.52 -9.14 4.45
CA TYR A 376 -2.87 -9.16 5.02
C TYR A 376 -3.60 -7.81 4.90
N SER A 377 -2.88 -6.68 4.84
CA SER A 377 -3.48 -5.37 4.54
C SER A 377 -4.21 -5.33 3.19
N SER A 378 -3.85 -6.19 2.22
CA SER A 378 -4.57 -6.29 0.95
C SER A 378 -5.99 -6.82 1.09
N LEU A 379 -6.26 -7.60 2.13
CA LEU A 379 -7.60 -8.11 2.43
C LEU A 379 -8.58 -6.98 2.80
N VAL A 380 -8.06 -5.80 3.17
CA VAL A 380 -8.84 -4.61 3.51
C VAL A 380 -8.69 -3.50 2.47
N ASP A 381 -7.47 -3.21 2.01
CA ASP A 381 -7.18 -2.12 1.05
C ASP A 381 -7.84 -2.40 -0.31
N ILE A 382 -7.80 -3.65 -0.81
CA ILE A 382 -8.35 -3.99 -2.12
C ILE A 382 -9.89 -3.85 -2.14
N PRO A 383 -10.66 -4.41 -1.19
CA PRO A 383 -12.09 -4.11 -1.06
C PRO A 383 -12.40 -2.62 -0.92
N SER A 384 -11.65 -1.89 -0.09
CA SER A 384 -11.83 -0.45 0.12
C SER A 384 -11.64 0.34 -1.19
N GLN A 385 -10.62 0.00 -1.98
CA GLN A 385 -10.40 0.61 -3.29
C GLN A 385 -11.57 0.36 -4.25
N ILE A 386 -12.11 -0.86 -4.31
CA ILE A 386 -13.28 -1.17 -5.17
C ILE A 386 -14.50 -0.37 -4.71
N LEU A 387 -14.75 -0.29 -3.40
CA LEU A 387 -15.85 0.51 -2.85
C LEU A 387 -15.69 2.00 -3.17
N LYS A 388 -14.46 2.53 -3.16
CA LYS A 388 -14.21 3.94 -3.50
C LYS A 388 -14.35 4.22 -5.00
N SER A 389 -13.83 3.34 -5.86
CA SER A 389 -13.84 3.54 -7.31
C SER A 389 -15.13 3.10 -8.00
N GLN A 390 -15.92 2.25 -7.32
CA GLN A 390 -17.08 1.56 -7.88
C GLN A 390 -16.74 0.80 -9.18
N SER A 391 -15.51 0.33 -9.32
CA SER A 391 -14.99 -0.25 -10.57
C SER A 391 -14.09 -1.46 -10.32
N LEU A 392 -14.30 -2.50 -11.13
CA LEU A 392 -13.54 -3.77 -11.09
C LEU A 392 -12.36 -3.79 -12.08
N GLN A 393 -12.06 -2.66 -12.74
CA GLN A 393 -10.88 -2.50 -13.61
C GLN A 393 -9.82 -1.58 -13.01
N SER A 394 -10.24 -0.60 -12.21
CA SER A 394 -9.38 0.49 -11.69
C SER A 394 -8.65 0.14 -10.39
N VAL A 395 -8.70 -1.12 -9.95
CA VAL A 395 -8.14 -1.55 -8.66
C VAL A 395 -6.62 -1.67 -8.74
N ASP A 396 -5.94 -0.99 -7.84
CA ASP A 396 -4.50 -0.94 -7.78
C ASP A 396 -3.96 -2.05 -6.88
N ALA A 397 -3.39 -3.08 -7.50
CA ALA A 397 -2.79 -4.18 -6.75
C ALA A 397 -1.63 -3.66 -5.89
N ILE A 398 -1.58 -4.11 -4.64
CA ILE A 398 -0.49 -3.78 -3.72
C ILE A 398 0.81 -4.41 -4.23
N SER A 399 1.91 -3.64 -4.17
CA SER A 399 3.24 -4.15 -4.53
C SER A 399 3.60 -5.30 -3.59
N GLY A 400 3.90 -6.48 -4.14
CA GLY A 400 4.16 -7.69 -3.36
C GLY A 400 2.92 -8.56 -3.11
N ALA A 401 1.75 -7.98 -2.83
CA ALA A 401 0.47 -8.69 -2.64
C ALA A 401 -0.26 -9.01 -3.96
N THR A 402 0.51 -9.23 -5.02
CA THR A 402 0.03 -9.43 -6.39
C THR A 402 -1.00 -10.56 -6.47
N LEU A 403 -0.60 -11.70 -5.88
CA LEU A 403 -1.37 -12.93 -5.74
C LEU A 403 -2.79 -12.67 -5.23
N THR A 404 -2.76 -12.12 -4.03
CA THR A 404 -3.90 -11.84 -3.17
C THR A 404 -4.81 -10.78 -3.77
N SER A 405 -4.24 -9.70 -4.31
CA SER A 405 -5.02 -8.61 -4.94
C SER A 405 -5.81 -9.12 -6.14
N ASP A 406 -5.17 -9.94 -6.99
CA ASP A 406 -5.82 -10.51 -8.16
C ASP A 406 -6.90 -11.53 -7.75
N ALA A 407 -6.67 -12.29 -6.67
CA ALA A 407 -7.66 -13.22 -6.13
C ALA A 407 -8.89 -12.52 -5.54
N ILE A 408 -8.72 -11.46 -4.76
CA ILE A 408 -9.85 -10.66 -4.23
C ILE A 408 -10.67 -10.06 -5.38
N LEU A 409 -9.99 -9.49 -6.39
CA LEU A 409 -10.65 -8.91 -7.55
C LEU A 409 -11.42 -9.98 -8.35
N ASN A 410 -10.77 -11.11 -8.62
CA ASN A 410 -11.38 -12.21 -9.36
C ASN A 410 -12.53 -12.83 -8.57
N ALA A 411 -12.40 -13.04 -7.25
CA ALA A 411 -13.47 -13.52 -6.38
C ALA A 411 -14.67 -12.57 -6.39
N THR A 412 -14.42 -11.26 -6.33
CA THR A 412 -15.46 -10.23 -6.43
C THR A 412 -16.21 -10.35 -7.74
N ILE A 413 -15.51 -10.35 -8.89
CA ILE A 413 -16.13 -10.51 -10.22
C ILE A 413 -16.88 -11.83 -10.34
N LYS A 414 -16.31 -12.89 -9.78
CA LYS A 414 -16.86 -14.24 -9.81
C LYS A 414 -18.14 -14.38 -8.97
N SER A 415 -18.42 -13.46 -8.05
CA SER A 415 -19.60 -13.50 -7.18
C SER A 415 -20.93 -13.24 -7.92
N PHE A 416 -20.89 -12.61 -9.10
CA PHE A 416 -22.07 -12.02 -9.73
C PHE A 416 -22.82 -12.91 -10.72
N THR A 417 -22.55 -14.22 -10.78
CA THR A 417 -23.33 -15.18 -11.58
C THR A 417 -23.27 -16.55 -10.93
N LYS A 418 -24.43 -17.22 -10.74
CA LYS A 418 -24.48 -18.65 -10.42
C LYS A 418 -23.79 -19.46 -11.52
N GLU A 419 -23.11 -20.54 -11.13
CA GLU A 419 -22.46 -21.49 -12.05
C GLU A 419 -23.44 -22.14 -13.01
#